data_AF-R9JPM0-F1
#
_entry.id   AF-R9JPM0-F1
#
_cell.length_a   1.000
_cell.length_b   1.000
_cell.length_c   1.000
_cell.angle_alpha   90.00
_cell.angle_beta   90.00
_cell.angle_gamma   90.00
#
_symmetry.space_group_name_H-M   'P 1'
#
loop_
_entity.id
_entity.type
_entity.pdbx_description
1 polymer ?
#
loop_
_entity_poly.entity_id
_entity_poly.type
_entity_poly.pdbx_seq_one_letter_code
_entity_poly.pdbx_strand_id
1 'polypeptide(L)'
;MDIHETTQPSSQKQPFSPQEIRTIKSILNQPRRLQKDWDCIKSLLQSRSLFTVHPKDEALFLRFTIDGVLYDQDVLLVFTDPEDCEEYGRRYAAVRIGREFSVAAVPYDDIIRIAEQYEKDVYIDMRKEFEDRFLVYDGKRKTLHLCINQNM
;
A
#
# COMPACT_ATOMS: atom_id res chain seq x y z
N MET A 1 -38.84 -17.86 10.34
CA MET A 1 -37.46 -18.38 10.27
C MET A 1 -36.63 -17.20 9.85
N ASP A 2 -36.23 -16.40 10.83
CA ASP A 2 -35.49 -15.17 10.60
C ASP A 2 -34.00 -15.52 10.65
N ILE A 3 -33.37 -15.50 9.49
CA ILE A 3 -31.94 -15.72 9.36
C ILE A 3 -31.28 -14.39 9.72
N HIS A 4 -30.72 -14.31 10.92
CA HIS A 4 -29.79 -13.25 11.25
C HIS A 4 -28.51 -13.43 10.43
N GLU A 5 -28.38 -12.68 9.33
CA GLU A 5 -27.08 -12.39 8.74
C GLU A 5 -26.25 -11.63 9.78
N THR A 6 -25.42 -12.39 10.49
CA THR A 6 -24.41 -11.84 11.37
C THR A 6 -23.27 -11.41 10.47
N THR A 7 -23.34 -10.20 9.93
CA THR A 7 -22.19 -9.55 9.29
C THR A 7 -21.12 -9.41 10.37
N GLN A 8 -20.13 -10.31 10.35
CA GLN A 8 -18.96 -10.22 11.21
C GLN A 8 -18.34 -8.83 11.01
N PRO A 9 -18.00 -8.09 12.07
CA PRO A 9 -17.21 -6.88 11.90
C PRO A 9 -15.87 -7.31 11.30
N SER A 10 -15.60 -6.89 10.06
CA SER A 10 -14.24 -6.88 9.52
C SER A 10 -13.36 -6.28 10.60
N SER A 11 -12.45 -7.08 11.16
CA SER A 11 -11.56 -6.60 12.23
C SER A 11 -10.75 -5.46 11.62
N GLN A 12 -11.15 -4.20 11.89
CA GLN A 12 -10.54 -3.03 11.30
C GLN A 12 -9.12 -2.95 11.87
N LYS A 13 -8.14 -3.42 11.08
CA LYS A 13 -6.73 -3.31 11.45
C LYS A 13 -6.40 -1.82 11.54
N GLN A 14 -5.75 -1.44 12.62
CA GLN A 14 -5.33 -0.06 12.80
C GLN A 14 -4.18 0.28 11.83
N PRO A 15 -4.06 1.53 11.38
CA PRO A 15 -2.87 2.01 10.69
C PRO A 15 -1.61 1.89 11.56
N PHE A 16 -0.46 2.10 10.94
CA PHE A 16 0.82 2.13 11.64
C PHE A 16 0.92 3.31 12.61
N SER A 17 1.49 3.06 13.78
CA SER A 17 1.95 4.15 14.65
C SER A 17 3.23 4.80 14.09
N PRO A 18 3.52 6.06 14.44
CA PRO A 18 4.75 6.74 14.00
C PRO A 18 6.03 5.99 14.34
N GLN A 19 6.03 5.23 15.46
CA GLN A 19 7.18 4.43 15.85
C GLN A 19 7.37 3.22 14.92
N GLU A 20 6.29 2.54 14.53
CA GLU A 20 6.37 1.41 13.60
C GLU A 20 6.79 1.85 12.20
N ILE A 21 6.29 3.00 11.71
CA ILE A 21 6.73 3.61 10.45
C ILE A 21 8.24 3.86 10.50
N ARG A 22 8.75 4.48 11.57
CA ARG A 22 10.19 4.69 11.76
C ARG A 22 10.98 3.39 11.81
N THR A 23 10.46 2.36 12.47
CA THR A 23 11.10 1.03 12.53
C THR A 23 11.24 0.43 11.13
N ILE A 24 10.16 0.42 10.32
CA ILE A 24 10.22 -0.07 8.93
C ILE A 24 11.25 0.73 8.12
N LYS A 25 11.12 2.06 8.10
CA LYS A 25 12.05 2.95 7.36
C LYS A 25 13.51 2.73 7.79
N SER A 26 13.76 2.52 9.09
CA SER A 26 15.10 2.21 9.60
C SER A 26 15.63 0.88 9.06
N ILE A 27 14.84 -0.19 9.10
CA ILE A 27 15.23 -1.52 8.58
C ILE A 27 15.49 -1.46 7.07
N LEU A 28 14.62 -0.80 6.31
CA LEU A 28 14.76 -0.68 4.85
C LEU A 28 16.04 0.08 4.47
N ASN A 29 16.50 1.01 5.29
CA ASN A 29 17.72 1.79 5.03
C ASN A 29 19.02 1.12 5.51
N GLN A 30 18.96 -0.01 6.20
CA GLN A 30 20.17 -0.73 6.59
C GLN A 30 20.92 -1.29 5.36
N PRO A 31 22.26 -1.34 5.39
CA PRO A 31 23.07 -1.87 4.29
C PRO A 31 22.99 -3.40 4.20
N ARG A 32 22.76 -4.08 5.33
CA ARG A 32 22.56 -5.53 5.42
C ARG A 32 21.34 -5.79 6.29
N ARG A 33 20.43 -6.63 5.80
CA ARG A 33 19.25 -7.10 6.53
C ARG A 33 19.40 -8.58 6.83
N LEU A 34 19.08 -8.97 8.05
CA LEU A 34 19.00 -10.34 8.51
C LEU A 34 17.57 -10.87 8.34
N GLN A 35 17.40 -12.19 8.43
CA GLN A 35 16.08 -12.81 8.32
C GLN A 35 15.08 -12.23 9.33
N LYS A 36 15.51 -12.01 10.58
CA LYS A 36 14.68 -11.41 11.64
C LYS A 36 14.13 -10.03 11.28
N ASP A 37 14.85 -9.27 10.45
CA ASP A 37 14.44 -7.93 10.05
C ASP A 37 13.28 -8.01 9.03
N TRP A 38 13.36 -9.00 8.13
CA TRP A 38 12.25 -9.34 7.21
C TRP A 38 11.03 -9.89 7.94
N ASP A 39 11.24 -10.75 8.94
CA ASP A 39 10.15 -11.29 9.75
C ASP A 39 9.43 -10.18 10.52
N CYS A 40 10.18 -9.21 11.04
CA CYS A 40 9.63 -8.01 11.69
C CYS A 40 8.78 -7.18 10.72
N ILE A 41 9.29 -6.87 9.52
CA ILE A 41 8.53 -6.13 8.50
C ILE A 41 7.23 -6.86 8.14
N LYS A 42 7.30 -8.16 7.85
CA LYS A 42 6.13 -8.96 7.48
C LYS A 42 5.09 -8.99 8.59
N SER A 43 5.52 -9.21 9.83
CA SER A 43 4.63 -9.22 11.00
C SER A 43 3.93 -7.88 11.19
N LEU A 44 4.65 -6.76 11.00
CA LEU A 44 4.06 -5.43 11.10
C LEU A 44 3.03 -5.20 9.98
N LEU A 45 3.40 -5.45 8.72
CA LEU A 45 2.49 -5.34 7.57
C LEU A 45 1.21 -6.16 7.77
N GLN A 46 1.35 -7.43 8.12
CA GLN A 46 0.21 -8.34 8.35
C GLN A 46 -0.69 -7.91 9.51
N SER A 47 -0.28 -7.02 10.39
CA SER A 47 -1.10 -6.58 11.53
C SER A 47 -1.77 -5.22 11.34
N ARG A 48 -1.50 -4.54 10.21
CA ARG A 48 -1.87 -3.13 10.01
C ARG A 48 -2.64 -2.89 8.72
N SER A 49 -3.25 -1.70 8.66
CA SER A 49 -3.78 -1.12 7.42
C SER A 49 -2.76 -0.18 6.79
N LEU A 50 -2.78 -0.10 5.46
CA LEU A 50 -1.99 0.81 4.64
C LEU A 50 -2.92 1.85 3.99
N PHE A 51 -2.34 2.96 3.57
CA PHE A 51 -3.05 4.06 2.95
C PHE A 51 -2.97 4.01 1.43
N THR A 52 -4.04 4.39 0.75
CA THR A 52 -4.08 4.55 -0.70
C THR A 52 -4.89 5.78 -1.08
N VAL A 53 -4.70 6.28 -2.30
CA VAL A 53 -5.39 7.48 -2.79
C VAL A 53 -6.66 7.09 -3.53
N HIS A 54 -7.76 7.74 -3.20
CA HIS A 54 -9.06 7.59 -3.87
C HIS A 54 -9.42 8.85 -4.63
N PRO A 55 -9.59 8.79 -5.96
CA PRO A 55 -10.13 9.91 -6.72
C PRO A 55 -11.53 10.27 -6.20
N LYS A 56 -11.86 11.57 -6.08
CA LYS A 56 -13.23 11.97 -5.67
C LYS A 56 -14.24 11.85 -6.81
N ASP A 57 -13.79 12.01 -8.04
CA ASP A 57 -14.62 11.78 -9.22
C ASP A 57 -14.86 10.28 -9.39
N GLU A 58 -16.13 9.88 -9.50
CA GLU A 58 -16.53 8.47 -9.56
C GLU A 58 -16.00 7.76 -10.82
N ALA A 59 -15.98 8.44 -11.96
CA ALA A 59 -15.46 7.84 -13.20
C ALA A 59 -13.95 7.62 -13.12
N LEU A 60 -13.21 8.55 -12.49
CA LEU A 60 -11.79 8.38 -12.22
C LEU A 60 -11.56 7.29 -11.16
N PHE A 61 -12.39 7.21 -10.12
CA PHE A 61 -12.31 6.17 -9.10
C PHE A 61 -12.44 4.78 -9.72
N LEU A 62 -13.46 4.54 -10.55
CA LEU A 62 -13.68 3.26 -11.23
C LEU A 62 -12.55 2.90 -12.20
N ARG A 63 -11.92 3.91 -12.80
CA ARG A 63 -10.85 3.72 -13.78
C ARG A 63 -9.49 3.44 -13.14
N PHE A 64 -9.19 4.11 -12.03
CA PHE A 64 -7.87 4.13 -11.42
C PHE A 64 -7.81 3.39 -10.08
N THR A 65 -8.79 2.54 -9.79
CA THR A 65 -8.74 1.65 -8.63
C THR A 65 -9.11 0.22 -9.03
N ILE A 66 -8.56 -0.75 -8.30
CA ILE A 66 -9.00 -2.14 -8.32
C ILE A 66 -9.43 -2.46 -6.89
N ASP A 67 -10.71 -2.80 -6.72
CA ASP A 67 -11.32 -3.12 -5.42
C ASP A 67 -10.97 -2.09 -4.32
N GLY A 68 -10.95 -0.80 -4.69
CA GLY A 68 -10.67 0.30 -3.78
C GLY A 68 -9.19 0.52 -3.45
N VAL A 69 -8.25 -0.07 -4.19
CA VAL A 69 -6.82 0.25 -4.10
C VAL A 69 -6.38 1.00 -5.36
N LEU A 70 -5.64 2.10 -5.20
CA LEU A 70 -5.12 2.86 -6.34
C LEU A 70 -4.34 1.93 -7.28
N TYR A 71 -4.76 1.90 -8.53
CA TYR A 71 -4.15 1.14 -9.60
C TYR A 71 -3.64 2.10 -10.67
N ASP A 72 -2.34 2.12 -10.85
CA ASP A 72 -1.68 3.04 -11.77
C ASP A 72 -0.42 2.41 -12.33
N GLN A 73 -0.18 2.63 -13.63
CA GLN A 73 1.00 2.09 -14.33
C GLN A 73 1.22 0.57 -14.11
N ASP A 74 0.13 -0.20 -14.13
CA ASP A 74 0.11 -1.67 -13.96
C ASP A 74 0.46 -2.17 -12.54
N VAL A 75 0.48 -1.29 -11.54
CA VAL A 75 0.75 -1.65 -10.14
C VAL A 75 -0.30 -1.09 -9.18
N LEU A 76 -0.46 -1.76 -8.04
CA LEU A 76 -1.22 -1.27 -6.90
C LEU A 76 -0.32 -0.42 -6.01
N LEU A 77 -0.80 0.75 -5.58
CA LEU A 77 -0.02 1.72 -4.80
C LEU A 77 -0.60 1.94 -3.42
N VAL A 78 0.24 1.72 -2.41
CA VAL A 78 -0.12 1.87 -1.00
C VAL A 78 1.05 2.40 -0.17
N PHE A 79 0.75 2.93 1.02
CA PHE A 79 1.71 3.63 1.87
C PHE A 79 1.51 3.25 3.33
N THR A 80 2.60 3.09 4.09
CA THR A 80 2.57 2.90 5.54
C THR A 80 2.25 4.22 6.26
N ASP A 81 2.62 5.34 5.65
CA ASP A 81 2.50 6.69 6.19
C ASP A 81 1.44 7.49 5.42
N PRO A 82 0.42 8.08 6.09
CA PRO A 82 -0.61 8.85 5.41
C PRO A 82 -0.05 10.14 4.81
N GLU A 83 0.99 10.75 5.39
CA GLU A 83 1.58 11.98 4.85
C GLU A 83 2.28 11.71 3.50
N ASP A 84 3.01 10.60 3.41
CA ASP A 84 3.63 10.14 2.17
C ASP A 84 2.56 9.83 1.09
N CYS A 85 1.44 9.24 1.49
CA CYS A 85 0.29 8.97 0.61
C CYS A 85 -0.33 10.27 0.05
N GLU A 86 -0.58 11.25 0.91
CA GLU A 86 -1.13 12.55 0.51
C GLU A 86 -0.16 13.33 -0.38
N GLU A 87 1.13 13.28 -0.08
CA GLU A 87 2.17 13.87 -0.92
C GLU A 87 2.21 13.21 -2.30
N TYR A 88 2.16 11.89 -2.37
CA TYR A 88 2.10 11.15 -3.62
C TYR A 88 0.87 11.56 -4.44
N GLY A 89 -0.29 11.62 -3.78
CA GLY A 89 -1.55 12.08 -4.38
C GLY A 89 -1.42 13.45 -5.03
N ARG A 90 -0.89 14.43 -4.28
CA ARG A 90 -0.72 15.82 -4.75
C ARG A 90 0.30 15.96 -5.88
N ARG A 91 1.46 15.29 -5.77
CA ARG A 91 2.59 15.52 -6.68
C ARG A 91 2.54 14.66 -7.94
N TYR A 92 2.06 13.42 -7.83
CA TYR A 92 2.24 12.42 -8.88
C TYR A 92 0.94 11.83 -9.40
N ALA A 93 -0.03 11.56 -8.52
CA ALA A 93 -1.30 10.98 -8.92
C ALA A 93 -2.22 12.04 -9.56
N ALA A 94 -2.21 13.28 -9.07
CA ALA A 94 -3.16 14.33 -9.48
C ALA A 94 -3.21 14.60 -11.00
N VAL A 95 -2.13 14.32 -11.73
CA VAL A 95 -2.08 14.42 -13.20
C VAL A 95 -2.98 13.38 -13.88
N ARG A 96 -3.18 12.21 -13.26
CA ARG A 96 -3.96 11.09 -13.79
C ARG A 96 -5.35 10.99 -13.15
N ILE A 97 -5.42 11.16 -11.82
CA ILE A 97 -6.64 10.93 -11.05
C ILE A 97 -7.41 12.21 -10.67
N GLY A 98 -6.97 13.37 -11.15
CA GLY A 98 -7.54 14.66 -10.79
C GLY A 98 -6.99 15.23 -9.47
N ARG A 99 -7.19 16.53 -9.26
CA ARG A 99 -6.66 17.25 -8.09
C ARG A 99 -7.44 16.99 -6.81
N GLU A 100 -8.67 16.51 -6.94
CA GLU A 100 -9.54 16.20 -5.81
C GLU A 100 -9.52 14.71 -5.52
N PHE A 101 -8.99 14.35 -4.35
CA PHE A 101 -8.88 12.98 -3.88
C PHE A 101 -9.06 12.92 -2.37
N SER A 102 -9.22 11.71 -1.84
CA SER A 102 -9.13 11.39 -0.42
C SER A 102 -8.10 10.29 -0.17
N VAL A 103 -7.69 10.11 1.08
CA VAL A 103 -6.86 8.98 1.49
C VAL A 103 -7.72 7.99 2.26
N ALA A 104 -7.60 6.70 1.91
CA ALA A 104 -8.32 5.61 2.56
C ALA A 104 -7.34 4.59 3.14
N ALA A 105 -7.71 4.00 4.27
CA ALA A 105 -6.97 2.90 4.88
C ALA A 105 -7.55 1.55 4.43
N VAL A 106 -6.69 0.64 4.00
CA VAL A 106 -7.04 -0.71 3.53
C VAL A 106 -6.17 -1.73 4.28
N PRO A 107 -6.75 -2.79 4.88
CA PRO A 107 -5.98 -3.83 5.54
C PRO A 107 -4.96 -4.46 4.59
N TYR A 108 -3.75 -4.73 5.09
CA TYR A 108 -2.70 -5.37 4.28
C TYR A 108 -3.17 -6.67 3.62
N ASP A 109 -3.89 -7.53 4.35
CA ASP A 109 -4.36 -8.82 3.82
C ASP A 109 -5.34 -8.64 2.66
N ASP A 110 -6.18 -7.59 2.68
CA ASP A 110 -7.08 -7.29 1.57
C ASP A 110 -6.28 -6.82 0.34
N ILE A 111 -5.26 -5.98 0.53
CA ILE A 111 -4.36 -5.53 -0.54
C ILE A 111 -3.65 -6.73 -1.18
N ILE A 112 -3.13 -7.65 -0.38
CA ILE A 112 -2.47 -8.86 -0.87
C ILE A 112 -3.45 -9.78 -1.59
N ARG A 113 -4.67 -9.95 -1.07
CA ARG A 113 -5.71 -10.73 -1.76
C ARG A 113 -6.02 -10.15 -3.14
N ILE A 114 -6.17 -8.83 -3.24
CA ILE A 114 -6.39 -8.13 -4.53
C ILE A 114 -5.20 -8.37 -5.45
N ALA A 115 -3.98 -8.13 -4.99
CA ALA A 115 -2.76 -8.34 -5.76
C ALA A 115 -2.65 -9.74 -6.36
N GLU A 116 -2.92 -10.78 -5.55
CA GLU A 116 -2.89 -12.17 -6.01
C GLU A 116 -4.04 -12.51 -6.98
N GLN A 117 -5.24 -12.00 -6.72
CA GLN A 117 -6.42 -12.25 -7.56
C GLN A 117 -6.24 -11.68 -8.97
N TYR A 118 -5.61 -10.51 -9.09
CA TYR A 118 -5.42 -9.84 -10.38
C TYR A 118 -3.99 -9.99 -10.93
N GLU A 119 -3.14 -10.80 -10.29
CA GLU A 119 -1.71 -10.96 -10.60
C GLU A 119 -0.96 -9.61 -10.76
N LYS A 120 -1.24 -8.66 -9.87
CA LYS A 120 -0.63 -7.33 -9.86
C LYS A 120 0.40 -7.18 -8.76
N ASP A 121 1.45 -6.41 -9.06
CA ASP A 121 2.43 -6.05 -8.05
C ASP A 121 1.89 -4.93 -7.16
N VAL A 122 2.28 -4.95 -5.89
CA VAL A 122 1.98 -3.90 -4.91
C VAL A 122 3.25 -3.15 -4.58
N TYR A 123 3.26 -1.85 -4.83
CA TYR A 123 4.33 -0.97 -4.42
C TYR A 123 3.93 -0.29 -3.11
N ILE A 124 4.71 -0.54 -2.07
CA ILE A 124 4.50 -0.01 -0.73
C ILE A 124 5.59 1.03 -0.45
N ASP A 125 5.17 2.26 -0.17
CA ASP A 125 6.04 3.42 0.12
C ASP A 125 6.90 3.88 -1.08
N MET A 126 6.46 3.64 -2.32
CA MET A 126 7.17 4.16 -3.49
C MET A 126 7.08 5.68 -3.57
N ARG A 127 8.21 6.37 -3.40
CA ARG A 127 8.36 7.79 -3.75
C ARG A 127 9.16 7.92 -5.04
N LYS A 128 8.83 8.90 -5.90
CA LYS A 128 9.54 9.12 -7.19
C LYS A 128 10.89 9.84 -7.03
N GLU A 129 11.46 9.78 -5.83
CA GLU A 129 12.76 10.36 -5.51
C GLU A 129 13.87 9.36 -5.83
N PHE A 130 15.03 9.87 -6.26
CA PHE A 130 16.19 9.04 -6.59
C PHE A 130 16.70 8.30 -5.35
N GLU A 131 17.08 7.04 -5.53
CA GLU A 131 17.59 6.12 -4.50
C GLU A 131 16.62 5.78 -3.36
N ASP A 132 15.34 6.15 -3.51
CA ASP A 132 14.36 5.82 -2.47
C ASP A 132 14.08 4.31 -2.40
N ARG A 133 13.94 3.81 -1.17
CA ARG A 133 13.77 2.38 -0.90
C ARG A 133 12.32 2.08 -0.59
N PHE A 134 11.72 1.20 -1.36
CA PHE A 134 10.32 0.81 -1.23
C PHE A 134 10.16 -0.71 -1.32
N LEU A 135 9.05 -1.21 -0.80
CA LEU A 135 8.76 -2.64 -0.85
C LEU A 135 7.90 -2.96 -2.07
N VAL A 136 8.16 -4.12 -2.66
CA VAL A 136 7.36 -4.68 -3.75
C VAL A 136 6.84 -6.04 -3.34
N TYR A 137 5.53 -6.19 -3.31
CA TYR A 137 4.90 -7.50 -3.27
C TYR A 137 4.61 -7.95 -4.71
N ASP A 138 5.25 -9.01 -5.16
CA ASP A 138 4.98 -9.65 -6.45
C ASP A 138 3.71 -10.49 -6.32
N GLY A 139 2.60 -10.04 -6.91
CA GLY A 139 1.30 -10.70 -6.80
C GLY A 139 1.26 -12.08 -7.45
N LYS A 140 2.11 -12.31 -8.46
CA LYS A 140 2.19 -13.57 -9.18
C LYS A 140 3.03 -14.62 -8.44
N ARG A 141 4.18 -14.20 -7.90
CA ARG A 141 5.12 -15.08 -7.18
C ARG A 141 4.84 -15.15 -5.69
N LYS A 142 4.00 -14.26 -5.16
CA LYS A 142 3.62 -14.18 -3.74
C LYS A 142 4.82 -13.92 -2.84
N THR A 143 5.64 -12.97 -3.25
CA THR A 143 6.93 -12.68 -2.60
C THR A 143 7.11 -11.19 -2.36
N LEU A 144 7.61 -10.84 -1.17
CA LEU A 144 7.92 -9.46 -0.79
C LEU A 144 9.43 -9.21 -0.93
N HIS A 145 9.79 -8.15 -1.64
CA HIS A 145 11.18 -7.75 -1.89
C HIS A 145 11.38 -6.26 -1.62
N LEU A 146 12.64 -5.84 -1.46
CA LEU A 146 13.00 -4.43 -1.46
C LEU A 146 13.48 -4.03 -2.86
N CYS A 147 12.97 -2.90 -3.33
CA CYS A 147 13.46 -2.21 -4.50
C CYS A 147 14.09 -0.86 -4.11
N ILE A 148 15.02 -0.40 -4.94
CA ILE A 148 15.61 0.93 -4.85
C ILE A 148 15.17 1.65 -6.13
N ASN A 149 14.56 2.81 -6.00
CA ASN A 149 14.20 3.62 -7.15
C ASN A 149 15.48 4.15 -7.79
N GLN A 150 15.75 3.74 -9.02
CA GLN A 150 16.98 4.12 -9.72
C GLN A 150 16.80 5.32 -10.66
N ASN A 151 15.61 5.93 -10.76
CA ASN A 151 15.21 6.94 -11.76
C ASN A 151 15.94 6.78 -13.12
N MET A 152 15.26 6.18 -14.11
CA MET A 152 15.56 6.48 -15.51
C MET A 152 14.85 7.77 -15.92
#